data_AF-N9RLD4-F1
#
_entry.id   AF-N9RLD4-F1
#
_cell.length_a   1.000
_cell.length_b   1.000
_cell.length_c   1.000
_cell.angle_alpha   90.00
_cell.angle_beta   90.00
_cell.angle_gamma   90.00
#
_symmetry.space_group_name_H-M   'P 1'
#
loop_
_entity.id
_entity.type
_entity.pdbx_description
1 polymer ?
#
loop_
_entity_poly.entity_id
_entity_poly.type
_entity_poly.pdbx_seq_one_letter_code
_entity_poly.pdbx_strand_id
1 'polypeptide(L)'
;MTNISNSSISNKQQMAQLKHAQTIQSWHEPAMETLNSYLNVRRANLRKINRDEANAAVTRDELMEALHQHHRMSYGDASLVITSLHRADKILMFGRFIQLKDQGGES
;
A
#
# COMPACT_ATOMS: atom_id res chain seq x y z
N MET A 1 -43.55 -2.81 -15.24
CA MET A 1 -42.43 -2.38 -14.39
C MET A 1 -41.90 -3.61 -13.65
N THR A 2 -40.83 -4.24 -14.14
CA THR A 2 -40.21 -5.39 -13.48
C THR A 2 -38.92 -4.93 -12.82
N ASN A 3 -38.93 -4.91 -11.49
CA ASN A 3 -37.76 -4.56 -10.69
C ASN A 3 -36.85 -5.79 -10.63
N ILE A 4 -35.85 -5.84 -11.52
CA ILE A 4 -34.83 -6.89 -11.51
C ILE A 4 -33.83 -6.50 -10.42
N SER A 5 -34.11 -6.90 -9.17
CA SER A 5 -33.15 -6.79 -8.08
C SER A 5 -32.02 -7.80 -8.32
N ASN A 6 -30.96 -7.33 -8.98
CA ASN A 6 -29.73 -8.07 -9.16
C ASN A 6 -28.92 -8.01 -7.84
N SER A 7 -28.70 -9.16 -7.22
CA SER A 7 -27.50 -9.56 -6.43
C SER A 7 -27.83 -10.28 -5.11
N SER A 8 -27.76 -11.62 -5.14
CA SER A 8 -27.68 -12.44 -3.94
C SER A 8 -26.29 -13.07 -3.86
N ILE A 9 -25.27 -12.28 -3.52
CA ILE A 9 -24.01 -12.85 -3.04
C ILE A 9 -24.35 -13.60 -1.76
N SER A 10 -24.04 -14.90 -1.72
CA SER A 10 -24.34 -15.74 -0.54
C SER A 10 -23.65 -15.16 0.71
N ASN A 11 -24.30 -15.25 1.88
CA ASN A 11 -23.70 -14.81 3.15
C ASN A 11 -22.29 -15.37 3.37
N LYS A 12 -22.00 -16.59 2.90
CA LYS A 12 -20.66 -17.20 2.96
C LYS A 12 -19.62 -16.40 2.15
N GLN A 13 -20.00 -15.94 0.96
CA GLN A 13 -19.13 -15.15 0.10
C GLN A 13 -18.89 -13.75 0.69
N GLN A 14 -19.92 -13.12 1.28
CA GLN A 14 -19.78 -11.84 1.98
C GLN A 14 -18.81 -11.96 3.16
N MET A 15 -18.95 -13.00 3.99
CA MET A 15 -18.04 -13.25 5.11
C MET A 15 -16.60 -13.52 4.67
N ALA A 16 -16.41 -14.22 3.54
CA ALA A 16 -15.09 -14.44 2.98
C ALA A 16 -14.43 -13.12 2.52
N GLN A 17 -15.20 -12.24 1.87
CA GLN A 17 -14.72 -10.92 1.45
C GLN A 17 -14.35 -10.03 2.64
N LEU A 18 -15.15 -10.03 3.70
CA LEU A 18 -14.87 -9.27 4.93
C LEU A 18 -13.57 -9.75 5.59
N LYS A 19 -13.40 -11.08 5.73
CA LYS A 19 -12.16 -11.66 6.27
C LYS A 19 -10.95 -11.29 5.42
N HIS A 20 -11.07 -11.40 4.11
CA HIS A 20 -9.99 -11.04 3.20
C HIS A 20 -9.62 -9.55 3.33
N ALA A 21 -10.62 -8.65 3.37
CA ALA A 21 -10.38 -7.22 3.58
C ALA A 21 -9.68 -6.93 4.92
N GLN A 22 -10.08 -7.61 6.00
CA GLN A 22 -9.43 -7.51 7.31
C GLN A 22 -7.97 -7.98 7.27
N THR A 23 -7.70 -9.10 6.59
CA THR A 23 -6.33 -9.59 6.37
C THR A 23 -5.48 -8.55 5.64
N ILE A 24 -5.98 -7.97 4.54
CA ILE A 24 -5.25 -6.93 3.81
C ILE A 24 -5.00 -5.69 4.69
N GLN A 25 -5.95 -5.28 5.52
CA GLN A 25 -5.77 -4.15 6.44
C GLN A 25 -4.74 -4.44 7.54
N SER A 26 -4.68 -5.67 8.06
CA SER A 26 -3.67 -6.04 9.07
C SER A 26 -2.22 -5.92 8.58
N TRP A 27 -2.02 -5.86 7.26
CA TRP A 27 -0.70 -5.67 6.65
C TRP A 27 -0.30 -4.20 6.48
N HIS A 28 -1.14 -3.23 6.85
CA HIS A 28 -0.84 -1.82 6.64
C HIS A 28 0.44 -1.39 7.35
N GLU A 29 0.56 -1.67 8.65
CA GLU A 29 1.71 -1.26 9.45
C GLU A 29 3.02 -1.95 9.00
N PRO A 30 3.09 -3.29 8.86
CA PRO A 30 4.30 -3.95 8.35
C PRO A 30 4.74 -3.47 6.96
N ALA A 31 3.77 -3.16 6.08
CA ALA A 31 4.07 -2.66 4.75
C ALA A 31 4.59 -1.21 4.77
N MET A 32 4.05 -0.36 5.65
CA MET A 32 4.56 1.00 5.85
C MET A 32 5.96 1.01 6.44
N GLU A 33 6.27 0.13 7.40
CA GLU A 33 7.62 -0.03 7.96
C GLU A 33 8.62 -0.44 6.87
N THR A 34 8.23 -1.42 6.04
CA THR A 34 9.03 -1.88 4.90
C THR A 34 9.30 -0.72 3.93
N LEU A 35 8.26 0.01 3.54
CA LEU A 35 8.38 1.20 2.70
C LEU A 35 9.31 2.25 3.33
N ASN A 36 9.14 2.55 4.62
CA ASN A 36 9.94 3.56 5.30
C ASN A 36 11.43 3.18 5.33
N SER A 37 11.75 1.90 5.50
CA SER A 37 13.15 1.44 5.48
C SER A 37 13.84 1.72 4.14
N TYR A 38 13.15 1.52 3.02
CA TYR A 38 13.67 1.84 1.69
C TYR A 38 13.75 3.35 1.46
N LEU A 39 12.73 4.10 1.89
CA LEU A 39 12.74 5.56 1.81
C LEU A 39 13.89 6.17 2.61
N ASN A 40 14.25 5.62 3.76
CA ASN A 40 15.42 6.08 4.53
C ASN A 40 16.72 5.97 3.72
N VAL A 41 16.89 4.90 2.94
CA VAL A 41 18.03 4.77 2.01
C VAL A 41 17.97 5.82 0.91
N ARG A 42 16.78 6.06 0.32
CA ARG A 42 16.59 7.06 -0.74
C ARG A 42 16.86 8.48 -0.23
N ARG A 43 16.35 8.83 0.95
CA ARG A 43 16.61 10.09 1.67
C ARG A 43 18.12 10.29 1.90
N ALA A 44 18.80 9.28 2.44
CA ALA A 44 20.24 9.33 2.66
C ALA A 44 21.03 9.55 1.35
N ASN A 45 20.59 8.94 0.24
CA ASN A 45 21.22 9.15 -1.07
C ASN A 45 21.00 10.57 -1.60
N LEU A 46 19.79 11.13 -1.46
CA LEU A 46 19.49 12.51 -1.85
C LEU A 46 20.33 13.51 -1.06
N ARG A 47 20.44 13.30 0.27
CA ARG A 47 21.28 14.12 1.15
C ARG A 47 22.74 14.15 0.69
N LYS A 48 23.31 12.99 0.31
CA LYS A 48 24.69 12.88 -0.19
C LYS A 48 24.96 13.73 -1.44
N ILE A 49 23.94 13.97 -2.26
CA ILE A 49 24.04 14.75 -3.49
C ILE A 49 23.40 16.15 -3.38
N ASN A 50 23.14 16.61 -2.15
CA ASN A 50 22.54 17.92 -1.85
C ASN A 50 21.19 18.14 -2.58
N ARG A 51 20.33 17.10 -2.58
CA ARG A 51 18.96 17.15 -3.09
C ARG A 51 17.96 17.04 -1.95
N ASP A 52 16.78 17.61 -2.14
CA ASP A 52 15.71 17.59 -1.15
C ASP A 52 15.18 16.15 -0.91
N GLU A 53 15.29 15.71 0.35
CA GLU A 53 14.91 14.39 0.84
C GLU A 53 13.41 14.12 0.75
N ALA A 54 12.58 15.17 0.68
CA ALA A 54 11.13 15.04 0.47
C ALA A 54 10.81 14.39 -0.89
N ASN A 55 11.75 14.38 -1.83
CA ASN A 55 11.61 13.68 -3.12
C ASN A 55 11.95 12.19 -3.05
N ALA A 56 12.28 11.65 -1.87
CA ALA A 56 12.54 10.23 -1.71
C ALA A 56 11.28 9.43 -2.08
N ALA A 57 11.41 8.54 -3.05
CA ALA A 57 10.35 7.65 -3.48
C ALA A 57 10.92 6.27 -3.83
N VAL A 58 10.10 5.23 -3.68
CA VAL A 58 10.38 3.89 -4.21
C VAL A 58 9.45 3.60 -5.37
N THR A 59 9.81 2.67 -6.24
CA THR A 59 8.87 2.17 -7.23
C THR A 59 7.91 1.15 -6.62
N ARG A 60 6.76 0.98 -7.25
CA ARG A 60 5.76 -0.04 -6.89
C ARG A 60 6.35 -1.44 -6.92
N ASP A 61 7.15 -1.74 -7.94
CA ASP A 61 7.76 -3.07 -8.10
C ASP A 61 8.80 -3.34 -7.01
N GLU A 62 9.61 -2.34 -6.63
CA GLU A 62 10.54 -2.47 -5.49
C GLU A 62 9.79 -2.75 -4.18
N LEU A 63 8.67 -2.06 -3.93
CA LEU A 63 7.88 -2.31 -2.73
C LEU A 63 7.19 -3.69 -2.78
N MET A 64 6.65 -4.09 -3.93
CA MET A 64 6.06 -5.42 -4.11
C MET A 64 7.08 -6.54 -3.87
N GLU A 65 8.28 -6.39 -4.42
CA GLU A 65 9.38 -7.33 -4.21
C GLU A 65 9.79 -7.37 -2.74
N ALA A 66 9.91 -6.22 -2.08
CA ALA A 66 10.23 -6.15 -0.65
C ALA A 66 9.18 -6.88 0.20
N LEU A 67 7.88 -6.68 -0.09
CA LEU A 67 6.80 -7.37 0.61
C LEU A 67 6.83 -8.88 0.37
N HIS A 68 7.14 -9.32 -0.84
CA HIS A 68 7.32 -10.72 -1.16
C HIS A 68 8.50 -11.34 -0.39
N GLN A 69 9.66 -10.68 -0.41
CA GLN A 69 10.88 -11.21 0.20
C GLN A 69 10.85 -11.20 1.73
N HIS A 70 10.35 -10.14 2.34
CA HIS A 70 10.38 -9.98 3.80
C HIS A 70 9.19 -10.62 4.50
N HIS A 71 8.01 -10.63 3.86
CA HIS A 71 6.76 -11.07 4.49
C HIS A 71 6.16 -12.33 3.85
N ARG A 72 6.86 -12.93 2.87
CA ARG A 72 6.37 -14.10 2.10
C ARG A 72 5.00 -13.89 1.47
N MET A 73 4.70 -12.63 1.15
CA MET A 73 3.45 -12.22 0.55
C MET A 73 3.42 -12.62 -0.94
N SER A 74 2.27 -13.03 -1.45
CA SER A 74 2.12 -13.19 -2.91
C SER A 74 2.20 -11.81 -3.58
N TYR A 75 2.66 -11.74 -4.83
CA TYR A 75 2.63 -10.45 -5.57
C TYR A 75 1.19 -9.90 -5.71
N GLY A 76 0.19 -10.78 -5.79
CA GLY A 76 -1.22 -10.39 -5.81
C GLY A 76 -1.62 -9.68 -4.52
N ASP A 77 -1.31 -10.27 -3.37
CA ASP A 77 -1.62 -9.68 -2.07
C ASP A 77 -0.81 -8.40 -1.83
N ALA A 78 0.46 -8.36 -2.23
CA ALA A 78 1.29 -7.15 -2.14
C ALA A 78 0.68 -5.99 -2.95
N SER A 79 0.21 -6.29 -4.16
CA SER A 79 -0.52 -5.34 -5.00
C SER A 79 -1.79 -4.83 -4.30
N LEU A 80 -2.54 -5.71 -3.62
CA LEU A 80 -3.76 -5.34 -2.89
C LEU A 80 -3.45 -4.52 -1.62
N VAL A 81 -2.40 -4.86 -0.88
CA VAL A 81 -1.93 -4.10 0.28
C VAL A 81 -1.52 -2.69 -0.11
N ILE A 82 -0.70 -2.52 -1.17
CA ILE A 82 -0.32 -1.20 -1.69
C ILE A 82 -1.56 -0.40 -2.11
N THR A 83 -2.48 -1.01 -2.82
CA THR A 83 -3.73 -0.35 -3.23
C THR A 83 -4.58 0.05 -2.03
N SER A 84 -4.64 -0.81 -1.00
CA SER A 84 -5.36 -0.55 0.24
C SER A 84 -4.74 0.60 1.04
N LEU A 85 -3.41 0.67 1.14
CA LEU A 85 -2.68 1.78 1.75
C LEU A 85 -2.95 3.11 1.04
N HIS A 86 -2.96 3.12 -0.29
CA HIS A 86 -3.27 4.32 -1.07
C HIS A 86 -4.71 4.78 -0.83
N ARG A 87 -5.68 3.85 -0.83
CA ARG A 87 -7.10 4.16 -0.53
C ARG A 87 -7.31 4.65 0.91
N ALA A 88 -6.49 4.15 1.84
CA ALA A 88 -6.48 4.59 3.24
C ALA A 88 -5.65 5.87 3.45
N ASP A 89 -5.19 6.51 2.38
CA ASP A 89 -4.48 7.79 2.40
C ASP A 89 -3.18 7.75 3.23
N LYS A 90 -2.54 6.58 3.31
CA LYS A 90 -1.27 6.37 4.02
C LYS A 90 -0.04 6.61 3.14
N ILE A 91 -0.22 6.51 1.83
CA ILE A 91 0.83 6.66 0.83
C ILE A 91 0.34 7.51 -0.33
N LEU A 92 1.28 8.20 -0.98
CA LEU A 92 1.05 8.87 -2.25
C LEU A 92 1.56 8.00 -3.39
N MET A 93 0.81 7.93 -4.49
CA MET A 93 1.21 7.25 -5.71
C MET A 93 1.25 8.23 -6.89
N PHE A 94 2.37 8.27 -7.61
CA PHE A 94 2.51 9.07 -8.83
C PHE A 94 3.22 8.25 -9.91
N GLY A 95 2.45 7.85 -10.93
CA GLY A 95 2.90 6.85 -11.90
C GLY A 95 3.31 5.56 -11.18
N ARG A 96 4.57 5.14 -11.36
CA ARG A 96 5.12 3.94 -10.71
C ARG A 96 5.72 4.20 -9.32
N PHE A 97 5.76 5.44 -8.86
CA PHE A 97 6.46 5.81 -7.63
C PHE A 97 5.52 5.92 -6.44
N ILE A 98 6.05 5.62 -5.26
CA ILE A 98 5.36 5.56 -3.98
C ILE A 98 6.16 6.36 -2.95
N GLN A 99 5.44 7.18 -2.18
CA GLN A 99 5.93 7.89 -1.00
C GLN A 99 5.04 7.63 0.20
N LEU A 100 5.58 7.81 1.40
CA LEU A 100 4.73 7.94 2.58
C LEU A 100 3.98 9.27 2.49
N LYS A 101 2.69 9.27 2.82
CA LYS A 101 1.99 10.51 3.09
C LYS A 101 2.46 10.98 4.47
N ASP A 102 2.88 12.23 4.59
CA ASP A 102 3.30 12.78 5.87
C ASP A 102 2.14 12.65 6.87
N GLN A 103 2.37 12.03 8.03
CA GLN A 103 1.36 11.97 9.11
C GLN A 103 1.22 13.30 9.87
N GLY A 104 1.77 14.40 9.33
CA GLY A 104 1.84 15.70 9.99
C GLY A 104 1.61 16.84 9.00
N GLY A 105 0.35 17.05 8.63
CA GLY A 105 -0.09 18.20 7.85
C GLY A 105 -1.59 18.38 8.04
N GLU A 106 -1.99 18.80 9.24
CA GLU A 106 -3.29 19.45 9.44
C GLU A 106 -3.36 20.60 8.41
N SER A 107 -4.29 20.52 7.48
CA SER A 107 -4.73 21.66 6.66
C SER A 107 -5.96 22.27 7.30
#